data_AF-A0A6A5JYJ5-F1
#
_entry.id   AF-A0A6A5JYJ5-F1
#
_cell.length_a   1.000
_cell.length_b   1.000
_cell.length_c   1.000
_cell.angle_alpha   90.00
_cell.angle_beta   90.00
_cell.angle_gamma   90.00
#
_symmetry.space_group_name_H-M   'P 1'
#
loop_
_entity.id
_entity.type
_entity.pdbx_description
1 polymer ?
#
loop_
_entity_poly.entity_id
_entity_poly.type
_entity_poly.pdbx_seq_one_letter_code
_entity_poly.pdbx_strand_id
1 'polypeptide(L)'
;MPVPLRGTARYVERHSSTYKQMCNLAQLISIATSQLYVVAIKMSWGDKAKPRAPTRLRQIALVTEDAERAKHLLTHVLGTEVVFEDAAVGQWGLKNFLVPLGGDLIEVVSPIREGTTAGRLLEKRGEGGYMVIMQTEDAKRRRKYIEAERLASVIFEHEQGDAVCIQYHPKGIKGGMMPELDSHTPGPNNPTPVRTRFSPWHACGPHSDGYTPAMERTQHLTLERCVLRLQPGDPAPEDAAGQWEAIFGVAATRDWLAFTNTRMRFIAGSEGLPAGLVSITIGVQGKDEYEAMVQRARDAGVWRDRDGCGCLDMCGIEWYLALLTAHDGRRGKL
;
A
#
# COMPACT_ATOMS: atom_id res chain seq x y z
N MET A 1 -38.42 -52.68 79.41
CA MET A 1 -38.65 -52.78 77.96
C MET A 1 -38.33 -51.43 77.30
N PRO A 2 -37.23 -51.30 76.55
CA PRO A 2 -37.03 -50.20 75.60
C PRO A 2 -37.08 -50.75 74.15
N VAL A 3 -37.48 -50.01 73.11
CA VAL A 3 -36.63 -49.08 72.34
C VAL A 3 -37.51 -48.02 71.62
N PRO A 4 -37.09 -46.74 71.55
CA PRO A 4 -37.70 -45.70 70.72
C PRO A 4 -36.99 -45.58 69.37
N LEU A 5 -37.72 -45.29 68.28
CA LEU A 5 -37.12 -44.75 67.05
C LEU A 5 -37.49 -43.28 66.89
N ARG A 6 -36.68 -42.44 67.53
CA ARG A 6 -36.47 -41.05 67.14
C ARG A 6 -35.52 -41.03 65.94
N GLY A 7 -35.90 -40.32 64.88
CA GLY A 7 -34.92 -39.71 63.99
C GLY A 7 -35.11 -39.97 62.51
N THR A 8 -35.95 -39.18 61.85
CA THR A 8 -35.85 -38.97 60.39
C THR A 8 -36.04 -37.51 59.96
N ALA A 9 -36.42 -36.59 60.85
CA ALA A 9 -36.60 -35.17 60.49
C ALA A 9 -35.31 -34.33 60.47
N ARG A 10 -34.17 -34.83 60.99
CA ARG A 10 -32.87 -34.10 60.96
C ARG A 10 -31.95 -34.47 59.81
N TYR A 11 -32.33 -35.43 58.96
CA TYR A 11 -31.46 -35.88 57.87
C TYR A 11 -31.62 -35.03 56.60
N VAL A 12 -32.80 -34.43 56.37
CA VAL A 12 -33.08 -33.69 55.13
C VAL A 12 -32.60 -32.24 55.16
N GLU A 13 -32.55 -31.59 56.33
CA GLU A 13 -32.09 -30.19 56.44
C GLU A 13 -30.56 -30.04 56.41
N ARG A 14 -29.80 -31.03 56.92
CA ARG A 14 -28.33 -30.96 56.88
C ARG A 14 -27.73 -31.24 55.52
N HIS A 15 -28.43 -31.92 54.62
CA HIS A 15 -27.91 -32.24 53.28
C HIS A 15 -28.25 -31.17 52.22
N SER A 16 -29.25 -30.30 52.45
CA SER A 16 -29.60 -29.25 51.49
C SER A 16 -28.63 -28.05 51.52
N SER A 17 -28.09 -27.72 52.71
CA SER A 17 -27.11 -26.64 52.88
C SER A 17 -25.77 -26.99 52.23
N THR A 18 -25.27 -28.21 52.47
CA THR A 18 -24.01 -28.69 51.88
C THR A 18 -24.13 -28.86 50.37
N TYR A 19 -25.26 -29.35 49.87
CA TYR A 19 -25.49 -29.48 48.43
C TYR A 19 -25.57 -28.12 47.73
N LYS A 20 -26.26 -27.13 48.32
CA LYS A 20 -26.26 -25.75 47.81
C LYS A 20 -24.88 -25.10 47.85
N GLN A 21 -24.09 -25.34 48.89
CA GLN A 21 -22.70 -24.86 48.96
C GLN A 21 -21.81 -25.53 47.91
N MET A 22 -21.97 -26.83 47.66
CA MET A 22 -21.22 -27.54 46.61
C MET A 22 -21.63 -27.10 45.20
N CYS A 23 -22.91 -26.85 44.93
CA CYS A 23 -23.35 -26.29 43.66
C CYS A 23 -22.82 -24.87 43.44
N ASN A 24 -22.85 -24.01 44.46
CA ASN A 24 -22.27 -22.66 44.37
C ASN A 24 -20.74 -22.71 44.17
N LEU A 25 -20.04 -23.65 44.82
CA LEU A 25 -18.60 -23.82 44.65
C LEU A 25 -18.27 -24.35 43.24
N ALA A 26 -19.04 -25.31 42.71
CA ALA A 26 -18.88 -25.82 41.35
C ALA A 26 -19.19 -24.74 40.29
N GLN A 27 -20.18 -23.88 40.55
CA GLN A 27 -20.55 -22.77 39.66
C GLN A 27 -19.50 -21.64 39.71
N LEU A 28 -18.94 -21.33 40.89
CA LEU A 28 -17.82 -20.40 41.04
C LEU A 28 -16.53 -20.95 40.42
N ILE A 29 -16.24 -22.25 40.55
CA ILE A 29 -15.11 -22.91 39.88
C ILE A 29 -15.31 -22.91 38.37
N SER A 30 -16.53 -23.13 37.86
CA SER A 30 -16.85 -23.06 36.43
C SER A 30 -16.73 -21.64 35.87
N ILE A 31 -17.16 -20.61 36.61
CA ILE A 31 -17.00 -19.20 36.23
C ILE A 31 -15.51 -18.81 36.29
N ALA A 32 -14.78 -19.22 37.32
CA ALA A 32 -13.35 -18.91 37.46
C ALA A 32 -12.52 -19.63 36.40
N THR A 33 -12.82 -20.89 36.07
CA THR A 33 -12.16 -21.63 34.99
C THR A 33 -12.54 -21.08 33.63
N SER A 34 -13.78 -20.62 33.41
CA SER A 34 -14.19 -19.96 32.17
C SER A 34 -13.56 -18.58 32.01
N GLN A 35 -13.43 -17.80 33.08
CA GLN A 35 -12.73 -16.51 33.07
C GLN A 35 -11.23 -16.70 32.89
N LEU A 36 -10.62 -17.70 33.54
CA LEU A 36 -9.21 -18.07 33.32
C LEU A 36 -8.99 -18.63 31.91
N TYR A 37 -9.93 -19.37 31.32
CA TYR A 37 -9.88 -19.80 29.93
C TYR A 37 -10.05 -18.62 28.96
N VAL A 38 -10.94 -17.67 29.23
CA VAL A 38 -11.12 -16.47 28.39
C VAL A 38 -9.91 -15.53 28.51
N VAL A 39 -9.31 -15.42 29.69
CA VAL A 39 -8.05 -14.67 29.91
C VAL A 39 -6.86 -15.39 29.29
N ALA A 40 -6.77 -16.72 29.41
CA ALA A 40 -5.73 -17.52 28.77
C ALA A 40 -5.86 -17.55 27.24
N ILE A 41 -7.08 -17.56 26.68
CA ILE A 41 -7.33 -17.42 25.24
C ILE A 41 -7.02 -15.99 24.79
N LYS A 42 -7.36 -14.95 25.58
CA LYS A 42 -6.91 -13.57 25.29
C LYS A 42 -5.39 -13.39 25.40
N MET A 43 -4.71 -14.22 26.19
CA MET A 43 -3.25 -14.18 26.36
C MET A 43 -2.49 -15.15 25.43
N SER A 44 -3.15 -16.17 24.86
CA SER A 44 -2.55 -17.13 23.92
C SER A 44 -2.81 -16.82 22.45
N TRP A 45 -3.63 -15.80 22.15
CA TRP A 45 -3.66 -15.15 20.84
C TRP A 45 -2.74 -13.94 20.91
N GLY A 46 -1.48 -14.16 20.54
CA GLY A 46 -0.48 -13.11 20.38
C GLY A 46 -0.78 -12.24 19.15
N ASP A 47 -1.93 -11.58 19.10
CA ASP A 47 -2.11 -10.39 18.27
C ASP A 47 -1.43 -9.23 19.00
N LYS A 48 -0.10 -9.21 18.99
CA LYS A 48 0.58 -7.92 19.03
C LYS A 48 0.05 -7.18 17.81
N ALA A 49 -0.87 -6.24 18.00
CA ALA A 49 -1.43 -5.45 16.91
C ALA A 49 -0.27 -5.00 16.02
N LYS A 50 -0.28 -5.44 14.75
CA LYS A 50 0.73 -5.03 13.77
C LYS A 50 0.80 -3.51 13.80
N PRO A 51 1.94 -2.87 14.14
CA PRO A 51 1.97 -1.43 14.27
C PRO A 51 1.58 -0.81 12.93
N ARG A 52 0.42 -0.16 12.86
CA ARG A 52 -0.05 0.56 11.67
C ARG A 52 0.38 2.02 11.75
N ALA A 53 0.62 2.61 10.59
CA ALA A 53 0.86 4.03 10.45
C ALA A 53 0.17 4.53 9.17
N PRO A 54 -0.26 5.81 9.12
CA PRO A 54 -0.63 6.42 7.85
C PRO A 54 0.51 6.26 6.84
N THR A 55 0.18 5.72 5.67
CA THR A 55 1.13 5.54 4.57
C THR A 55 0.52 6.13 3.32
N ARG A 56 1.30 6.93 2.59
CA ARG A 56 0.92 7.51 1.30
C ARG A 56 1.65 6.79 0.18
N LEU A 57 0.98 6.44 -0.91
CA LEU A 57 1.65 5.96 -2.12
C LEU A 57 2.11 7.19 -2.92
N ARG A 58 3.40 7.54 -2.82
CA ARG A 58 3.92 8.80 -3.38
C ARG A 58 4.29 8.68 -4.84
N GLN A 59 4.86 7.55 -5.21
CA GLN A 59 5.42 7.36 -6.53
C GLN A 59 5.31 5.91 -6.96
N ILE A 60 4.99 5.72 -8.23
CA ILE A 60 5.04 4.42 -8.90
C ILE A 60 6.08 4.54 -9.99
N ALA A 61 7.12 3.71 -9.90
CA ALA A 61 8.14 3.65 -10.94
C ALA A 61 7.76 2.59 -11.97
N LEU A 62 7.85 2.95 -13.24
CA LEU A 62 7.69 2.07 -14.40
C LEU A 62 9.05 1.89 -15.07
N VAL A 63 9.25 0.75 -15.74
CA VAL A 63 10.42 0.49 -16.57
C VAL A 63 9.99 0.36 -18.04
N THR A 64 10.77 0.98 -18.93
CA THR A 64 10.54 0.99 -20.38
C THR A 64 11.85 0.88 -21.16
N GLU A 65 11.79 0.35 -22.37
CA GLU A 65 12.90 0.41 -23.32
C GLU A 65 13.05 1.81 -23.92
N ASP A 66 11.94 2.49 -24.20
CA ASP A 66 11.91 3.79 -24.89
C ASP A 66 11.39 4.90 -23.97
N ALA A 67 12.31 5.50 -23.21
CA ALA A 67 11.98 6.60 -22.31
C ALA A 67 11.39 7.83 -23.03
N GLU A 68 11.80 8.13 -24.26
CA GLU A 68 11.30 9.34 -24.95
C GLU A 68 9.87 9.14 -25.44
N ARG A 69 9.54 7.94 -25.93
CA ARG A 69 8.16 7.57 -26.24
C ARG A 69 7.30 7.59 -24.98
N ALA A 70 7.77 7.02 -23.88
CA ALA A 70 7.04 7.04 -22.61
C ALA A 70 6.82 8.48 -22.10
N LYS A 71 7.85 9.33 -22.18
CA LYS A 71 7.78 10.76 -21.82
C LYS A 71 6.74 11.49 -22.66
N HIS A 72 6.78 11.34 -23.97
CA HIS A 72 5.81 11.94 -24.87
C HIS A 72 4.38 11.47 -24.57
N LEU A 73 4.17 10.16 -24.43
CA LEU A 73 2.83 9.60 -24.17
C LEU A 73 2.26 10.11 -22.85
N LEU A 74 3.04 10.03 -21.76
CA LEU A 74 2.56 10.45 -20.44
C LEU A 74 2.27 11.95 -20.38
N THR A 75 3.17 12.79 -20.90
CA THR A 75 2.96 14.24 -20.92
C THR A 75 1.80 14.65 -21.81
N HIS A 76 1.72 14.10 -23.03
CA HIS A 76 0.65 14.41 -23.98
C HIS A 76 -0.71 13.90 -23.48
N VAL A 77 -0.85 12.62 -23.19
CA VAL A 77 -2.15 12.02 -22.85
C VAL A 77 -2.66 12.57 -21.53
N LEU A 78 -1.82 12.59 -20.48
CA LEU A 78 -2.25 13.07 -19.17
C LEU A 78 -2.35 14.60 -19.09
N GLY A 79 -1.83 15.34 -20.08
CA GLY A 79 -1.83 16.81 -20.05
C GLY A 79 -0.92 17.34 -18.93
N THR A 80 0.23 16.69 -18.75
CA THR A 80 1.20 16.98 -17.68
C THR A 80 2.57 17.31 -18.28
N GLU A 81 3.54 17.63 -17.43
CA GLU A 81 4.91 17.97 -17.81
C GLU A 81 5.94 17.17 -17.00
N VAL A 82 7.16 17.08 -17.53
CA VAL A 82 8.28 16.52 -16.77
C VAL A 82 8.69 17.51 -15.70
N VAL A 83 8.71 17.07 -14.44
CA VAL A 83 9.07 17.92 -13.30
C VAL A 83 10.48 17.68 -12.80
N PHE A 84 11.06 16.53 -13.11
CA PHE A 84 12.43 16.20 -12.73
C PHE A 84 13.01 15.09 -13.60
N GLU A 85 14.30 15.20 -13.91
CA GLU A 85 15.13 14.14 -14.49
C GLU A 85 16.35 14.00 -13.58
N ASP A 86 16.52 12.84 -12.96
CA ASP A 86 17.56 12.64 -11.96
C ASP A 86 18.84 12.11 -12.60
N ALA A 87 19.84 12.97 -12.76
CA ALA A 87 21.15 12.54 -13.24
C ALA A 87 21.82 11.51 -12.31
N ALA A 88 21.46 11.47 -11.02
CA ALA A 88 22.03 10.54 -10.05
C ALA A 88 21.64 9.09 -10.37
N VAL A 89 20.54 8.82 -11.08
CA VAL A 89 20.18 7.44 -11.45
C VAL A 89 21.16 6.81 -12.44
N GLY A 90 21.99 7.63 -13.10
CA GLY A 90 23.07 7.18 -13.96
C GLY A 90 24.10 6.30 -13.25
N GLN A 91 24.22 6.40 -11.92
CA GLN A 91 25.09 5.52 -11.13
C GLN A 91 24.66 4.05 -11.20
N TRP A 92 23.36 3.79 -11.38
CA TRP A 92 22.79 2.46 -11.58
C TRP A 92 22.67 2.09 -13.07
N GLY A 93 23.23 2.90 -13.97
CA GLY A 93 23.13 2.70 -15.41
C GLY A 93 21.74 2.98 -15.98
N LEU A 94 20.97 3.86 -15.33
CA LEU A 94 19.62 4.23 -15.74
C LEU A 94 19.55 5.72 -16.14
N LYS A 95 18.54 6.06 -16.93
CA LYS A 95 17.97 7.42 -16.98
C LYS A 95 16.54 7.37 -16.49
N ASN A 96 16.02 8.46 -15.94
CA ASN A 96 14.63 8.54 -15.53
C ASN A 96 14.01 9.91 -15.87
N PHE A 97 12.70 9.99 -15.72
CA PHE A 97 11.97 11.24 -15.60
C PHE A 97 10.75 11.04 -14.69
N LEU A 98 10.28 12.12 -14.10
CA LEU A 98 9.11 12.14 -13.24
C LEU A 98 8.05 13.09 -13.78
N VAL A 99 6.78 12.68 -13.73
CA VAL A 99 5.61 13.49 -14.05
C VAL A 99 4.61 13.51 -12.89
N PRO A 100 3.92 14.62 -12.61
CA PRO A 100 2.96 14.72 -11.52
C PRO A 100 1.56 14.21 -11.89
N LEU A 101 0.88 13.70 -10.87
CA LEU A 101 -0.52 13.29 -10.83
C LEU A 101 -1.24 13.99 -9.65
N GLY A 102 -1.28 15.33 -9.68
CA GLY A 102 -1.99 16.12 -8.67
C GLY A 102 -1.49 15.92 -7.24
N GLY A 103 -0.17 15.86 -7.07
CA GLY A 103 0.55 15.78 -5.78
C GLY A 103 1.31 14.46 -5.57
N ASP A 104 0.98 13.42 -6.33
CA ASP A 104 1.75 12.17 -6.42
C ASP A 104 2.48 12.09 -7.76
N LEU A 105 3.30 11.07 -7.98
CA LEU A 105 4.24 11.00 -9.10
C LEU A 105 4.19 9.67 -9.84
N ILE A 106 4.44 9.74 -11.14
CA ILE A 106 4.86 8.60 -11.94
C ILE A 106 6.32 8.84 -12.28
N GLU A 107 7.15 7.86 -11.97
CA GLU A 107 8.52 7.81 -12.45
C GLU A 107 8.60 6.78 -13.58
N VAL A 108 9.38 7.09 -14.60
CA VAL A 108 9.75 6.13 -15.63
C VAL A 108 11.25 6.03 -15.68
N VAL A 109 11.77 4.81 -15.51
CA VAL A 109 13.19 4.49 -15.63
C VAL A 109 13.44 3.71 -16.91
N SER A 110 14.61 3.92 -17.51
CA SER A 110 15.04 3.19 -18.69
C SER A 110 16.54 2.89 -18.60
N PRO A 111 16.95 1.64 -18.87
CA PRO A 111 18.36 1.26 -18.82
C PRO A 111 19.16 1.91 -19.96
N ILE A 112 20.31 2.49 -19.62
CA ILE A 112 21.28 3.04 -20.59
C ILE A 112 22.59 2.24 -20.62
N ARG A 113 22.67 1.17 -19.83
CA ARG A 113 23.77 0.19 -19.80
C ARG A 113 23.18 -1.22 -19.74
N GLU A 114 23.90 -2.18 -20.30
CA GLU A 114 23.56 -3.59 -20.21
C GLU A 114 23.70 -4.11 -18.77
N GLY A 115 22.97 -5.17 -18.43
CA GLY A 115 23.12 -5.86 -17.15
C GLY A 115 22.63 -5.06 -15.93
N THR A 116 21.85 -4.00 -16.11
CA THR A 116 21.21 -3.28 -15.00
C THR A 116 20.09 -4.12 -14.38
N THR A 117 19.70 -3.81 -13.14
CA THR A 117 18.56 -4.50 -12.48
C THR A 117 17.25 -4.24 -13.22
N ALA A 118 17.02 -3.00 -13.68
CA ALA A 118 15.86 -2.65 -14.48
C ALA A 118 15.88 -3.36 -15.85
N GLY A 119 17.03 -3.41 -16.52
CA GLY A 119 17.19 -4.14 -17.79
C GLY A 119 16.87 -5.63 -17.68
N ARG A 120 17.39 -6.33 -16.67
CA ARG A 120 17.05 -7.75 -16.43
C ARG A 120 15.56 -7.96 -16.12
N LEU A 121 14.92 -7.01 -15.45
CA LEU A 121 13.48 -7.09 -15.17
C LEU A 121 12.67 -6.94 -16.46
N LEU A 122 13.06 -5.96 -17.29
CA LEU A 122 12.48 -5.66 -18.58
C LEU A 122 12.58 -6.85 -19.53
N GLU A 123 13.77 -7.47 -19.67
CA GLU A 123 13.97 -8.70 -20.44
C GLU A 123 13.08 -9.85 -19.96
N LYS A 124 12.83 -9.94 -18.65
CA LYS A 124 12.08 -11.04 -18.04
C LYS A 124 10.57 -10.87 -18.15
N ARG A 125 10.05 -9.64 -18.10
CA ARG A 125 8.62 -9.36 -17.90
C ARG A 125 8.01 -8.42 -18.93
N GLY A 126 8.84 -7.78 -19.76
CA GLY A 126 8.44 -6.66 -20.60
C GLY A 126 8.37 -5.34 -19.81
N GLU A 127 7.92 -4.29 -20.49
CA GLU A 127 7.65 -2.98 -19.87
C GLU A 127 6.57 -3.09 -18.80
N GLY A 128 6.66 -2.27 -17.77
CA GLY A 128 5.63 -2.22 -16.75
C GLY A 128 6.14 -1.74 -15.39
N GLY A 129 5.49 -2.21 -14.32
CA GLY A 129 5.83 -1.79 -12.97
C GLY A 129 7.23 -2.21 -12.52
N TYR A 130 7.95 -1.28 -11.89
CA TYR A 130 9.26 -1.49 -11.29
C TYR A 130 9.25 -1.31 -9.76
N MET A 131 8.85 -0.14 -9.26
CA MET A 131 8.87 0.18 -7.82
C MET A 131 7.54 0.73 -7.31
N VAL A 132 7.28 0.45 -6.04
CA VAL A 132 6.21 1.08 -5.25
C VAL A 132 6.88 1.89 -4.15
N ILE A 133 6.81 3.22 -4.28
CA ILE A 133 7.53 4.15 -3.41
C ILE A 133 6.51 4.84 -2.50
N MET A 134 6.65 4.59 -1.21
CA MET A 134 5.70 4.95 -0.19
C MET A 134 6.30 5.95 0.79
N GLN A 135 5.45 6.73 1.44
CA GLN A 135 5.84 7.61 2.54
C GLN A 135 5.07 7.26 3.80
N THR A 136 5.78 7.10 4.92
CA THR A 136 5.20 6.97 6.26
C THR A 136 5.69 8.12 7.15
N GLU A 137 5.20 8.15 8.38
CA GLU A 137 5.54 9.20 9.35
C GLU A 137 6.99 9.06 9.86
N ASP A 138 7.50 7.84 9.99
CA ASP A 138 8.86 7.56 10.48
C ASP A 138 9.40 6.26 9.88
N ALA A 139 10.14 6.38 8.76
CA ALA A 139 10.72 5.25 8.05
C ALA A 139 11.82 4.55 8.86
N LYS A 140 12.60 5.30 9.66
CA LYS A 140 13.66 4.74 10.52
C LYS A 140 13.08 3.83 11.58
N ARG A 141 12.04 4.28 12.28
CA ARG A 141 11.34 3.48 13.29
C ARG A 141 10.74 2.24 12.65
N ARG A 142 10.12 2.37 11.47
CA ARG A 142 9.59 1.21 10.75
C ARG A 142 10.69 0.24 10.33
N ARG A 143 11.82 0.71 9.80
CA ARG A 143 12.96 -0.13 9.44
C ARG A 143 13.45 -0.94 10.63
N LYS A 144 13.64 -0.31 11.80
CA LYS A 144 14.05 -1.02 13.03
C LYS A 144 13.08 -2.16 13.39
N TYR A 145 11.77 -1.92 13.22
CA TYR A 145 10.75 -2.96 13.41
C TYR A 145 10.88 -4.09 12.37
N ILE A 146 11.02 -3.75 11.08
CA ILE A 146 11.19 -4.73 9.99
C ILE A 146 12.41 -5.64 10.23
N GLU A 147 13.53 -5.07 10.65
CA GLU A 147 14.77 -5.80 10.93
C GLU A 147 14.63 -6.69 12.18
N ALA A 148 14.05 -6.16 13.27
CA ALA A 148 13.84 -6.92 14.50
C ALA A 148 12.94 -8.14 14.28
N GLU A 149 11.90 -7.99 13.47
CA GLU A 149 10.93 -9.05 13.14
C GLU A 149 11.35 -9.86 11.89
N ARG A 150 12.49 -9.54 11.26
CA ARG A 150 13.04 -10.21 10.07
C ARG A 150 12.05 -10.29 8.90
N LEU A 151 11.31 -9.20 8.66
CA LEU A 151 10.20 -9.17 7.69
C LEU A 151 10.66 -8.86 6.26
N ALA A 152 11.75 -8.10 6.09
CA ALA A 152 12.34 -7.76 4.80
C ALA A 152 13.82 -7.35 4.97
N SER A 153 14.56 -7.33 3.86
CA SER A 153 15.97 -6.93 3.83
C SER A 153 16.14 -5.55 3.18
N VAL A 154 16.88 -4.66 3.83
CA VAL A 154 17.26 -3.35 3.27
C VAL A 154 18.38 -3.52 2.26
N ILE A 155 18.30 -2.83 1.12
CA ILE A 155 19.31 -2.87 0.05
C ILE A 155 19.92 -1.51 -0.27
N PHE A 156 19.24 -0.43 0.13
CA PHE A 156 19.73 0.94 0.01
C PHE A 156 19.07 1.79 1.08
N GLU A 157 19.84 2.70 1.67
CA GLU A 157 19.37 3.70 2.63
C GLU A 157 20.12 5.00 2.35
N HIS A 158 19.39 6.11 2.33
CA HIS A 158 19.96 7.43 2.17
C HIS A 158 19.25 8.43 3.08
N GLU A 159 20.02 9.32 3.69
CA GLU A 159 19.49 10.41 4.50
C GLU A 159 20.02 11.73 3.97
N GLN A 160 19.11 12.66 3.71
CA GLN A 160 19.47 14.00 3.25
C GLN A 160 18.51 15.02 3.85
N GLY A 161 19.03 15.93 4.68
CA GLY A 161 18.23 16.96 5.33
C GLY A 161 17.16 16.35 6.24
N ASP A 162 15.90 16.63 5.93
CA ASP A 162 14.72 16.14 6.64
C ASP A 162 14.16 14.82 6.07
N ALA A 163 14.77 14.29 5.00
CA ALA A 163 14.32 13.11 4.28
C ALA A 163 15.13 11.86 4.61
N VAL A 164 14.43 10.73 4.67
CA VAL A 164 14.97 9.38 4.80
C VAL A 164 14.39 8.53 3.68
N CYS A 165 15.26 7.91 2.88
CA CYS A 165 14.93 6.97 1.81
C CYS A 165 15.38 5.56 2.20
N ILE A 166 14.50 4.55 2.07
CA ILE A 166 14.84 3.16 2.39
C ILE A 166 14.24 2.20 1.37
N GLN A 167 15.10 1.51 0.61
CA GLN A 167 14.69 0.50 -0.36
C GLN A 167 14.85 -0.92 0.19
N TYR A 168 13.88 -1.78 -0.13
CA TYR A 168 13.83 -3.16 0.33
C TYR A 168 14.00 -4.13 -0.83
N HIS A 169 14.74 -5.23 -0.59
CA HIS A 169 14.89 -6.29 -1.56
C HIS A 169 13.51 -6.92 -1.88
N PRO A 170 13.10 -7.06 -3.15
CA PRO A 170 11.76 -7.55 -3.51
C PRO A 170 11.55 -9.04 -3.18
N LYS A 171 12.63 -9.83 -3.06
CA LYS A 171 12.56 -11.26 -2.72
C LYS A 171 11.79 -11.47 -1.40
N GLY A 172 10.74 -12.28 -1.47
CA GLY A 172 9.89 -12.61 -0.33
C GLY A 172 8.70 -11.65 -0.14
N ILE A 173 8.69 -10.51 -0.82
CA ILE A 173 7.59 -9.55 -0.79
C ILE A 173 6.67 -9.82 -1.99
N LYS A 174 5.40 -10.08 -1.71
CA LYS A 174 4.40 -10.43 -2.73
C LYS A 174 3.99 -9.22 -3.56
N GLY A 175 3.59 -9.43 -4.82
CA GLY A 175 3.15 -8.35 -5.72
C GLY A 175 4.13 -7.94 -6.80
N GLY A 176 5.34 -8.52 -6.83
CA GLY A 176 6.25 -8.42 -7.98
C GLY A 176 6.93 -7.07 -8.19
N MET A 177 6.77 -6.10 -7.28
CA MET A 177 7.36 -4.77 -7.34
C MET A 177 8.42 -4.59 -6.26
N MET A 178 9.43 -3.75 -6.48
CA MET A 178 10.42 -3.38 -5.45
C MET A 178 9.85 -2.29 -4.53
N PRO A 179 9.76 -2.52 -3.21
CA PRO A 179 9.22 -1.52 -2.30
C PRO A 179 10.28 -0.54 -1.79
N GLU A 180 9.88 0.71 -1.65
CA GLU A 180 10.63 1.77 -0.98
C GLU A 180 9.70 2.45 0.04
N LEU A 181 10.21 2.72 1.24
CA LEU A 181 9.45 3.36 2.31
C LEU A 181 10.24 4.49 2.95
N ASP A 182 9.75 5.70 2.72
CA ASP A 182 10.47 6.91 3.07
C ASP A 182 9.71 7.71 4.12
N SER A 183 10.38 8.71 4.68
CA SER A 183 9.73 9.68 5.56
C SER A 183 10.38 11.04 5.43
N HIS A 184 9.57 12.07 5.64
CA HIS A 184 10.03 13.45 5.82
C HIS A 184 9.72 13.90 7.24
N THR A 185 10.68 14.54 7.90
CA THR A 185 10.49 15.09 9.24
C THR A 185 9.49 16.25 9.16
N PRO A 186 8.42 16.28 9.98
CA PRO A 186 7.51 17.42 10.04
C PRO A 186 8.24 18.72 10.37
N GLY A 187 7.89 19.80 9.67
CA GLY A 187 8.45 21.13 9.88
C GLY A 187 7.37 22.21 9.97
N PRO A 188 7.74 23.46 10.32
CA PRO A 188 6.77 24.56 10.45
C PRO A 188 5.93 24.81 9.19
N ASN A 189 6.53 24.63 8.00
CA ASN A 189 5.87 24.85 6.72
C ASN A 189 5.16 23.59 6.16
N ASN A 190 5.45 22.42 6.73
CA ASN A 190 4.84 21.14 6.34
C ASN A 190 4.69 20.25 7.58
N PRO A 191 3.72 20.53 8.46
CA PRO A 191 3.58 19.82 9.74
C PRO A 191 3.01 18.40 9.59
N THR A 192 2.46 18.06 8.42
CA THR A 192 1.92 16.71 8.15
C THR A 192 2.30 16.22 6.73
N PRO A 193 3.59 15.87 6.48
CA PRO A 193 4.06 15.54 5.13
C PRO A 193 3.28 14.40 4.44
N VAL A 194 2.90 13.38 5.21
CA VAL A 194 2.12 12.22 4.72
C VAL A 194 0.70 12.60 4.26
N ARG A 195 0.13 13.69 4.80
CA ARG A 195 -1.26 14.11 4.55
C ARG A 195 -1.39 15.33 3.65
N THR A 196 -0.33 16.13 3.54
CA THR A 196 -0.31 17.35 2.74
C THR A 196 -0.20 16.99 1.26
N ARG A 197 -1.23 17.27 0.47
CA ARG A 197 -1.32 16.86 -0.95
C ARG A 197 -0.09 17.29 -1.75
N PHE A 198 0.23 18.58 -1.74
CA PHE A 198 1.42 19.15 -2.39
C PHE A 198 2.58 19.27 -1.40
N SER A 199 2.94 18.15 -0.78
CA SER A 199 4.10 18.07 0.11
C SER A 199 5.37 17.94 -0.73
N PRO A 200 6.48 18.61 -0.36
CA PRO A 200 7.79 18.33 -0.91
C PRO A 200 8.11 16.84 -0.96
N TRP A 201 8.89 16.45 -1.95
CA TRP A 201 9.32 15.09 -2.21
C TRP A 201 10.78 15.07 -2.66
N HIS A 202 11.62 14.34 -1.93
CA HIS A 202 13.07 14.38 -2.12
C HIS A 202 13.52 13.73 -3.45
N ALA A 203 12.76 12.77 -3.98
CA ALA A 203 13.06 12.16 -5.28
C ALA A 203 12.84 13.11 -6.48
N CYS A 204 12.19 14.27 -6.27
CA CYS A 204 12.09 15.34 -7.27
C CYS A 204 13.23 16.37 -7.16
N GLY A 205 14.29 16.05 -6.41
CA GLY A 205 15.43 16.92 -6.22
C GLY A 205 15.26 17.94 -5.08
N PRO A 206 16.31 18.73 -4.82
CA PRO A 206 16.43 19.55 -3.61
C PRO A 206 15.56 20.82 -3.60
N HIS A 207 14.98 21.21 -4.73
CA HIS A 207 14.27 22.50 -4.88
C HIS A 207 12.78 22.28 -5.14
N SER A 208 11.98 22.20 -4.08
CA SER A 208 10.52 21.99 -4.19
C SER A 208 9.79 23.08 -4.96
N ASP A 209 10.31 24.31 -4.93
CA ASP A 209 9.76 25.45 -5.67
C ASP A 209 9.79 25.22 -7.20
N GLY A 210 10.67 24.32 -7.67
CA GLY A 210 10.77 23.97 -9.09
C GLY A 210 9.65 23.06 -9.60
N TYR A 211 9.15 22.13 -8.78
CA TYR A 211 8.16 21.13 -9.20
C TYR A 211 6.78 21.27 -8.56
N THR A 212 6.66 21.92 -7.39
CA THR A 212 5.38 22.06 -6.69
C THR A 212 4.33 22.80 -7.55
N PRO A 213 4.66 23.90 -8.25
CA PRO A 213 3.70 24.56 -9.13
C PRO A 213 3.17 23.66 -10.27
N ALA A 214 3.99 22.72 -10.77
CA ALA A 214 3.55 21.75 -11.78
C ALA A 214 2.62 20.68 -11.19
N MET A 215 2.85 20.25 -9.94
CA MET A 215 1.90 19.40 -9.22
C MET A 215 0.56 20.11 -9.01
N GLU A 216 0.57 21.42 -8.73
CA GLU A 216 -0.65 22.23 -8.55
C GLU A 216 -1.41 22.45 -9.88
N ARG A 217 -0.71 22.63 -11.00
CA ARG A 217 -1.34 22.70 -12.33
C ARG A 217 -2.10 21.41 -12.68
N THR A 218 -1.61 20.27 -12.20
CA THR A 218 -2.24 18.96 -12.40
C THR A 218 -3.18 18.54 -11.27
N GLN A 219 -3.63 19.47 -10.42
CA GLN A 219 -4.51 19.18 -9.27
C GLN A 219 -5.88 18.58 -9.63
N HIS A 220 -6.28 18.65 -10.90
CA HIS A 220 -7.48 17.97 -11.40
C HIS A 220 -7.28 16.44 -11.53
N LEU A 221 -6.05 15.95 -11.40
CA LEU A 221 -5.72 14.53 -11.41
C LEU A 221 -5.56 13.97 -9.98
N THR A 222 -5.94 12.71 -9.79
CA THR A 222 -5.65 11.96 -8.56
C THR A 222 -5.29 10.51 -8.89
N LEU A 223 -4.42 9.91 -8.09
CA LEU A 223 -4.19 8.46 -8.14
C LEU A 223 -5.30 7.74 -7.37
N GLU A 224 -6.21 7.04 -8.06
CA GLU A 224 -7.38 6.42 -7.42
C GLU A 224 -7.18 4.94 -7.09
N ARG A 225 -6.38 4.23 -7.88
CA ARG A 225 -6.18 2.79 -7.71
C ARG A 225 -4.91 2.28 -8.39
N CYS A 226 -4.31 1.27 -7.79
CA CYS A 226 -3.34 0.38 -8.45
C CYS A 226 -3.75 -1.08 -8.29
N VAL A 227 -3.44 -1.93 -9.27
CA VAL A 227 -3.69 -3.37 -9.20
C VAL A 227 -2.39 -4.12 -9.47
N LEU A 228 -1.98 -4.99 -8.54
CA LEU A 228 -0.80 -5.83 -8.66
C LEU A 228 -1.21 -7.30 -8.79
N ARG A 229 -0.66 -7.99 -9.78
CA ARG A 229 -0.78 -9.44 -9.94
C ARG A 229 0.28 -10.15 -9.11
N LEU A 230 -0.13 -11.17 -8.38
CA LEU A 230 0.77 -12.08 -7.69
C LEU A 230 1.47 -13.05 -8.66
N GLN A 231 2.54 -13.70 -8.21
CA GLN A 231 3.15 -14.77 -8.99
C GLN A 231 2.21 -15.99 -8.98
N PRO A 232 2.09 -16.76 -10.07
CA PRO A 232 1.50 -18.09 -10.02
C PRO A 232 2.08 -18.93 -8.88
N GLY A 233 1.19 -19.52 -8.07
CA GLY A 233 1.57 -20.28 -6.88
C GLY A 233 1.77 -19.46 -5.60
N ASP A 234 1.68 -18.13 -5.66
CA ASP A 234 1.58 -17.31 -4.45
C ASP A 234 0.26 -17.60 -3.69
N PRO A 235 0.24 -17.35 -2.36
CA PRO A 235 -0.97 -17.46 -1.55
C PRO A 235 -2.05 -16.45 -1.96
N ALA A 236 -3.20 -16.49 -1.27
CA ALA A 236 -4.35 -15.69 -1.64
C ALA A 236 -4.02 -14.17 -1.62
N PRO A 237 -4.68 -13.35 -2.46
CA PRO A 237 -4.49 -11.90 -2.48
C PRO A 237 -4.59 -11.21 -1.11
N GLU A 238 -5.45 -11.73 -0.23
CA GLU A 238 -5.62 -11.27 1.15
C GLU A 238 -4.36 -11.50 2.00
N ASP A 239 -3.65 -12.62 1.79
CA ASP A 239 -2.41 -12.92 2.49
C ASP A 239 -1.29 -11.96 2.06
N ALA A 240 -1.24 -11.63 0.77
CA ALA A 240 -0.31 -10.63 0.25
C ALA A 240 -0.58 -9.24 0.85
N ALA A 241 -1.84 -8.82 0.95
CA ALA A 241 -2.20 -7.58 1.61
C ALA A 241 -1.83 -7.61 3.11
N GLY A 242 -2.11 -8.71 3.80
CA GLY A 242 -1.73 -8.93 5.20
C GLY A 242 -0.22 -8.93 5.44
N GLN A 243 0.57 -9.37 4.45
CA GLN A 243 2.03 -9.29 4.46
C GLN A 243 2.51 -7.85 4.33
N TRP A 244 1.99 -7.08 3.37
CA TRP A 244 2.33 -5.67 3.21
C TRP A 244 1.96 -4.83 4.44
N GLU A 245 0.85 -5.14 5.09
CA GLU A 245 0.51 -4.56 6.39
C GLU A 245 1.51 -4.96 7.49
N ALA A 246 1.97 -6.21 7.53
CA ALA A 246 2.97 -6.60 8.52
C ALA A 246 4.30 -5.86 8.28
N ILE A 247 4.77 -5.80 7.04
CA ILE A 247 6.07 -5.19 6.70
C ILE A 247 6.00 -3.67 6.84
N PHE A 248 5.06 -3.01 6.15
CA PHE A 248 5.05 -1.54 6.00
C PHE A 248 4.00 -0.85 6.88
N GLY A 249 3.04 -1.62 7.42
CA GLY A 249 1.88 -1.19 8.21
C GLY A 249 1.05 -0.06 7.64
N VAL A 250 1.01 -0.03 6.31
CA VAL A 250 -0.18 0.39 5.57
C VAL A 250 -1.35 -0.52 5.96
N ALA A 251 -2.52 0.06 6.18
CA ALA A 251 -3.69 -0.72 6.59
C ALA A 251 -4.17 -1.64 5.46
N ALA A 252 -4.43 -2.90 5.78
CA ALA A 252 -4.99 -3.87 4.85
C ALA A 252 -6.44 -4.22 5.20
N THR A 253 -7.25 -4.51 4.18
CA THR A 253 -8.59 -5.07 4.33
C THR A 253 -8.89 -5.96 3.14
N ARG A 254 -9.08 -7.26 3.39
CA ARG A 254 -9.13 -8.27 2.31
C ARG A 254 -7.89 -8.16 1.43
N ASP A 255 -8.07 -8.07 0.12
CA ASP A 255 -7.06 -7.95 -0.91
C ASP A 255 -6.60 -6.52 -1.19
N TRP A 256 -6.99 -5.56 -0.33
CA TRP A 256 -6.69 -4.13 -0.48
C TRP A 256 -5.70 -3.62 0.56
N LEU A 257 -4.85 -2.69 0.13
CA LEU A 257 -4.12 -1.75 0.96
C LEU A 257 -4.76 -0.36 0.86
N ALA A 258 -4.97 0.29 1.99
CA ALA A 258 -5.54 1.62 2.10
C ALA A 258 -4.42 2.64 2.41
N PHE A 259 -4.02 3.40 1.40
CA PHE A 259 -3.11 4.54 1.56
C PHE A 259 -3.91 5.81 1.88
N THR A 260 -3.22 6.87 2.30
CA THR A 260 -3.87 8.16 2.60
C THR A 260 -4.45 8.86 1.36
N ASN A 261 -3.88 8.60 0.18
CA ASN A 261 -4.26 9.21 -1.09
C ASN A 261 -5.01 8.24 -2.03
N THR A 262 -4.76 6.93 -1.92
CA THR A 262 -5.20 5.94 -2.90
C THR A 262 -5.40 4.55 -2.28
N ARG A 263 -5.69 3.54 -3.11
CA ARG A 263 -5.75 2.14 -2.71
C ARG A 263 -5.03 1.24 -3.70
N MET A 264 -4.43 0.18 -3.20
CA MET A 264 -3.77 -0.84 -4.02
C MET A 264 -4.41 -2.20 -3.78
N ARG A 265 -4.67 -2.94 -4.85
CA ARG A 265 -5.28 -4.27 -4.80
C ARG A 265 -4.29 -5.34 -5.23
N PHE A 266 -4.31 -6.49 -4.59
CA PHE A 266 -3.70 -7.70 -5.15
C PHE A 266 -4.73 -8.54 -5.91
N ILE A 267 -4.32 -9.14 -7.02
CA ILE A 267 -5.08 -10.18 -7.71
C ILE A 267 -4.25 -11.46 -7.82
N ALA A 268 -4.94 -12.60 -7.92
CA ALA A 268 -4.30 -13.89 -8.04
C ALA A 268 -3.33 -13.95 -9.23
N GLY A 269 -2.27 -14.73 -9.07
CA GLY A 269 -1.37 -15.07 -10.16
C GLY A 269 -2.08 -15.88 -11.25
N SER A 270 -1.59 -15.77 -12.48
CA SER A 270 -2.12 -16.52 -13.61
C SER A 270 -0.97 -17.05 -14.45
N GLU A 271 -1.00 -18.34 -14.78
CA GLU A 271 0.05 -18.99 -15.56
C GLU A 271 0.30 -18.23 -16.87
N GLY A 272 1.58 -18.07 -17.22
CA GLY A 272 2.01 -17.32 -18.41
C GLY A 272 1.95 -15.79 -18.29
N LEU A 273 1.43 -15.22 -17.20
CA LEU A 273 1.43 -13.77 -16.97
C LEU A 273 2.43 -13.37 -15.88
N PRO A 274 3.17 -12.26 -16.05
CA PRO A 274 4.13 -11.79 -15.05
C PRO A 274 3.42 -11.26 -13.80
N ALA A 275 4.03 -11.46 -12.63
CA ALA A 275 3.68 -10.73 -11.42
C ALA A 275 4.14 -9.26 -11.54
N GLY A 276 3.41 -8.34 -10.92
CA GLY A 276 3.71 -6.91 -10.96
C GLY A 276 2.47 -6.05 -11.16
N LEU A 277 2.69 -4.77 -11.44
CA LEU A 277 1.64 -3.81 -11.73
C LEU A 277 0.89 -4.19 -13.01
N VAL A 278 -0.43 -4.31 -12.92
CA VAL A 278 -1.34 -4.57 -14.04
C VAL A 278 -1.97 -3.28 -14.52
N SER A 279 -2.43 -2.45 -13.58
CA SER A 279 -3.10 -1.22 -13.94
C SER A 279 -3.00 -0.11 -12.92
N ILE A 280 -3.15 1.11 -13.44
CA ILE A 280 -3.33 2.35 -12.68
C ILE A 280 -4.69 2.94 -13.05
N THR A 281 -5.41 3.47 -12.07
CA THR A 281 -6.61 4.29 -12.30
C THR A 281 -6.33 5.72 -11.87
N ILE A 282 -6.53 6.66 -12.79
CA ILE A 282 -6.42 8.10 -12.56
C ILE A 282 -7.82 8.69 -12.47
N GLY A 283 -8.09 9.37 -11.37
CA GLY A 283 -9.26 10.23 -11.23
C GLY A 283 -9.03 11.53 -11.96
N VAL A 284 -10.03 11.98 -12.72
CA VAL A 284 -10.00 13.23 -13.48
C VAL A 284 -11.18 14.10 -13.07
N GLN A 285 -10.90 15.22 -12.42
CA GLN A 285 -11.89 16.20 -12.03
C GLN A 285 -12.23 17.11 -13.22
N GLY A 286 -13.51 17.19 -13.55
CA GLY A 286 -14.00 17.98 -14.68
C GLY A 286 -14.19 17.14 -15.92
N LYS A 287 -15.37 17.28 -16.54
CA LYS A 287 -15.76 16.51 -17.72
C LYS A 287 -14.90 16.86 -18.93
N ASP A 288 -14.62 18.15 -19.14
CA ASP A 288 -13.85 18.63 -20.29
C ASP A 288 -12.41 18.08 -20.26
N GLU A 289 -11.77 18.07 -19.08
CA GLU A 289 -10.43 17.48 -18.92
C GLU A 289 -10.43 15.98 -19.18
N TYR A 290 -11.44 15.26 -18.67
CA TYR A 290 -11.61 13.83 -18.93
C TYR A 290 -11.78 13.55 -20.44
N GLU A 291 -12.68 14.27 -21.11
CA GLU A 291 -12.91 14.09 -22.55
C GLU A 291 -11.68 14.47 -23.38
N ALA A 292 -10.94 15.51 -22.98
CA ALA A 292 -9.69 15.89 -23.63
C ALA A 292 -8.61 14.81 -23.47
N MET A 293 -8.45 14.21 -22.28
CA MET A 293 -7.54 13.07 -22.08
C MET A 293 -7.92 11.86 -22.94
N VAL A 294 -9.20 11.53 -23.01
CA VAL A 294 -9.71 10.45 -23.88
C VAL A 294 -9.40 10.74 -25.34
N GLN A 295 -9.59 11.97 -25.81
CA GLN A 295 -9.30 12.34 -27.19
C GLN A 295 -7.80 12.25 -27.49
N ARG A 296 -6.93 12.80 -26.63
CA ARG A 296 -5.47 12.68 -26.77
C ARG A 296 -5.01 11.23 -26.77
N ALA A 297 -5.63 10.37 -25.97
CA ALA A 297 -5.35 8.93 -25.96
C ALA A 297 -5.72 8.23 -27.28
N ARG A 298 -6.83 8.62 -27.89
CA ARG A 298 -7.25 8.10 -29.20
C ARG A 298 -6.32 8.58 -30.31
N ASP A 299 -5.99 9.87 -30.30
CA ASP A 299 -5.09 10.47 -31.29
C ASP A 299 -3.68 9.86 -31.20
N ALA A 300 -3.22 9.54 -29.99
CA ALA A 300 -1.96 8.84 -29.76
C ALA A 300 -2.02 7.32 -30.02
N GLY A 301 -3.18 6.77 -30.38
CA GLY A 301 -3.35 5.34 -30.72
C GLY A 301 -3.26 4.37 -29.53
N VAL A 302 -3.29 4.90 -28.30
CA VAL A 302 -3.16 4.12 -27.05
C VAL A 302 -4.50 3.76 -26.42
N TRP A 303 -5.61 4.33 -26.89
CA TRP A 303 -6.95 3.95 -26.48
C TRP A 303 -7.30 2.51 -26.90
N ARG A 304 -7.97 1.78 -26.02
CA ARG A 304 -8.48 0.42 -26.22
C ARG A 304 -9.89 0.33 -25.65
N ASP A 305 -10.80 -0.26 -26.43
CA ASP A 305 -12.12 -0.63 -25.93
C ASP A 305 -12.06 -2.09 -25.44
N ARG A 306 -12.22 -2.30 -24.13
CA ARG A 306 -12.21 -3.65 -23.54
C ARG A 306 -13.45 -3.82 -22.66
N ASP A 307 -14.25 -4.85 -22.94
CA ASP A 307 -15.45 -5.19 -22.16
C ASP A 307 -16.43 -4.01 -21.96
N GLY A 308 -16.54 -3.13 -22.96
CA GLY A 308 -17.38 -1.94 -22.91
C GLY A 308 -16.84 -0.81 -22.02
N CYS A 309 -15.64 -0.96 -21.47
CA CYS A 309 -14.94 0.07 -20.72
C CYS A 309 -13.66 0.49 -21.48
N GLY A 310 -13.49 1.79 -21.68
CA GLY A 310 -12.28 2.32 -22.28
C GLY A 310 -11.08 2.24 -21.34
N CYS A 311 -9.92 1.78 -21.85
CA CYS A 311 -8.64 1.87 -21.16
C CYS A 311 -7.54 2.37 -22.10
N LEU A 312 -6.40 2.74 -21.55
CA LEU A 312 -5.22 3.15 -22.29
C LEU A 312 -4.09 2.15 -22.06
N ASP A 313 -3.30 1.89 -23.09
CA ASP A 313 -2.10 1.07 -23.01
C ASP A 313 -0.85 1.96 -23.11
N MET A 314 -0.17 2.16 -21.97
CA MET A 314 1.04 2.97 -21.90
C MET A 314 2.05 2.32 -20.95
N CYS A 315 3.31 2.24 -21.39
CA CYS A 315 4.43 1.67 -20.62
C CYS A 315 4.16 0.21 -20.15
N GLY A 316 3.51 -0.59 -20.99
CA GLY A 316 3.25 -2.02 -20.73
C GLY A 316 2.18 -2.31 -19.68
N ILE A 317 1.39 -1.31 -19.25
CA ILE A 317 0.29 -1.49 -18.30
C ILE A 317 -0.99 -0.82 -18.78
N GLU A 318 -2.10 -1.22 -18.17
CA GLU A 318 -3.41 -0.62 -18.42
C GLU A 318 -3.60 0.63 -17.56
N TRP A 319 -4.09 1.69 -18.17
CA TRP A 319 -4.51 2.91 -17.49
C TRP A 319 -6.01 3.07 -17.64
N TYR A 320 -6.67 3.39 -16.53
CA TYR A 320 -8.09 3.69 -16.49
C TYR A 320 -8.30 5.14 -16.08
N LEU A 321 -9.26 5.80 -16.70
CA LEU A 321 -9.68 7.14 -16.31
C LEU A 321 -11.03 7.03 -15.58
N ALA A 322 -11.13 7.67 -14.43
CA ALA A 322 -12.37 7.78 -13.68
C ALA A 322 -12.78 9.26 -13.64
N LEU A 323 -13.90 9.60 -14.29
CA LEU A 323 -14.46 10.95 -14.15
C LEU A 323 -14.90 11.15 -12.70
N LEU A 324 -14.26 12.10 -12.03
CA LEU A 324 -14.66 12.56 -10.72
C LEU A 324 -15.70 13.66 -10.92
N THR A 325 -16.96 13.31 -10.71
CA THR A 325 -17.99 14.34 -10.52
C THR A 325 -17.60 15.16 -9.29
N ALA A 326 -17.84 16.47 -9.32
CA ALA A 326 -17.63 17.31 -8.15
C ALA A 326 -18.50 16.76 -7.01
N HIS A 327 -17.89 15.98 -6.11
CA HIS A 327 -18.59 15.41 -4.98
C HIS A 327 -18.24 16.25 -3.75
N ASP A 328 -19.27 16.88 -3.21
CA ASP A 328 -19.40 17.41 -1.85
C ASP A 328 -18.34 16.90 -0.88
N GLY A 329 -17.73 17.84 -0.14
CA GLY A 329 -16.68 17.64 0.86
C GLY A 329 -17.05 16.79 2.08
N ARG A 330 -17.64 15.60 1.88
CA ARG A 330 -17.90 14.59 2.91
C ARG A 330 -17.25 13.27 2.50
N ARG A 331 -15.93 13.22 2.42
CA ARG A 331 -15.22 11.94 2.66
C ARG A 331 -15.27 11.69 4.17
N GLY A 332 -16.23 10.86 4.57
CA GLY A 332 -16.33 10.34 5.92
C GLY A 332 -15.01 9.68 6.34
N LYS A 333 -14.56 10.01 7.54
CA LYS A 333 -13.49 9.28 8.22
C LYS A 333 -13.92 7.81 8.33
N LEU A 334 -13.17 6.92 7.69
CA LEU A 334 -13.13 5.50 8.01
C LEU A 334 -11.78 5.21 8.65
#